data_AF-K8X9Z3-F1
#
_entry.id   AF-K8X9Z3-F1
#
_cell.length_a   1.000
_cell.length_b   1.000
_cell.length_c   1.000
_cell.angle_alpha   90.00
_cell.angle_beta   90.00
_cell.angle_gamma   90.00
#
_symmetry.space_group_name_H-M   'P 1'
#
loop_
_entity.id
_entity.type
_entity.pdbx_description
1 polymer ?
#
loop_
_entity_poly.entity_id
_entity_poly.type
_entity_poly.pdbx_seq_one_letter_code
_entity_poly.pdbx_strand_id
1 'polypeptide(L)'
;MGSALAAYNVAVFTGAGQIPRKYRELIGIAVALTTQCDACIQFHTEDALALGATDQELAEVTYIAAALRAGGAVVHGMKALTVSARASNSLAQSNTK
;
A
#
# COMPACT_ATOMS: atom_id res chain seq x y z
N MET A 1 -17.71 0.07 -13.80
CA MET A 1 -17.62 -0.02 -12.33
C MET A 1 -18.89 0.54 -11.71
N GLY A 2 -19.54 -0.21 -10.82
CA GLY A 2 -20.91 0.07 -10.36
C GLY A 2 -21.03 1.35 -9.52
N SER A 3 -22.15 2.06 -9.66
CA SER A 3 -22.48 3.31 -8.95
C SER A 3 -22.29 3.25 -7.42
N ALA A 4 -22.45 2.07 -6.82
CA ALA A 4 -22.21 1.85 -5.40
C ALA A 4 -20.74 2.07 -4.99
N LEU A 5 -19.77 1.65 -5.80
CA LEU A 5 -18.35 1.84 -5.50
C LEU A 5 -17.97 3.33 -5.61
N ALA A 6 -18.52 4.04 -6.59
CA ALA A 6 -18.32 5.48 -6.72
C ALA A 6 -18.89 6.23 -5.51
N ALA A 7 -20.13 5.90 -5.10
CA ALA A 7 -20.75 6.49 -3.91
C ALA A 7 -19.96 6.19 -2.62
N TYR A 8 -19.45 4.97 -2.48
CA TYR A 8 -18.59 4.60 -1.35
C TYR A 8 -17.31 5.44 -1.33
N ASN A 9 -16.64 5.60 -2.47
CA ASN A 9 -15.42 6.38 -2.55
C ASN A 9 -15.67 7.85 -2.15
N VAL A 10 -16.74 8.45 -2.65
CA VAL A 10 -17.16 9.81 -2.26
C VAL A 10 -17.40 9.88 -0.75
N ALA A 11 -18.15 8.93 -0.17
CA ALA A 11 -18.40 8.93 1.27
C ALA A 11 -17.11 8.84 2.10
N VAL A 12 -16.15 8.01 1.68
CA VAL A 12 -14.86 7.83 2.39
C VAL A 12 -14.01 9.09 2.36
N PHE A 13 -13.89 9.76 1.21
CA PHE A 13 -12.97 10.90 1.05
C PHE A 13 -13.63 12.26 1.33
N THR A 14 -14.88 12.46 0.93
CA THR A 14 -15.56 13.77 1.06
C THR A 14 -16.62 13.80 2.16
N GLY A 15 -17.01 12.64 2.70
CA GLY A 15 -17.98 12.55 3.78
C GLY A 15 -17.47 13.13 5.11
N ALA A 16 -18.39 13.30 6.06
CA ALA A 16 -18.07 13.70 7.42
C ALA A 16 -17.17 12.64 8.09
N GLY A 17 -16.16 13.09 8.84
CA GLY A 17 -15.23 12.20 9.53
C GLY A 17 -14.26 12.96 10.41
N GLN A 18 -13.67 12.26 11.37
CA GLN A 18 -12.72 12.85 12.33
C GLN A 18 -11.34 13.13 11.72
N ILE A 19 -10.98 12.42 10.65
CA ILE A 19 -9.74 12.65 9.91
C ILE A 19 -10.01 13.71 8.84
N PRO A 20 -9.36 14.89 8.91
CA PRO A 20 -9.53 15.93 7.88
C PRO A 20 -9.21 15.38 6.48
N ARG A 21 -9.92 15.89 5.47
CA ARG A 21 -9.84 15.36 4.09
C ARG A 21 -8.40 15.31 3.56
N LYS A 22 -7.59 16.34 3.79
CA LYS A 22 -6.17 16.35 3.37
C LYS A 22 -5.43 15.09 3.79
N TYR A 23 -5.59 14.68 5.05
CA TYR A 23 -4.91 13.49 5.58
C TYR A 23 -5.50 12.19 5.04
N ARG A 24 -6.80 12.15 4.72
CA ARG A 24 -7.40 11.01 4.04
C ARG A 24 -6.80 10.83 2.64
N GLU A 25 -6.61 11.91 1.88
CA GLU A 25 -5.95 11.85 0.57
C GLU A 25 -4.49 11.41 0.69
N LEU A 26 -3.73 11.94 1.66
CA LEU A 26 -2.35 11.51 1.92
C LEU A 26 -2.26 10.00 2.27
N ILE A 27 -3.21 9.47 3.04
CA ILE A 27 -3.34 8.02 3.28
C ILE A 27 -3.66 7.28 1.98
N GLY A 28 -4.57 7.83 1.16
CA GLY A 28 -4.90 7.31 -0.16
C GLY A 28 -3.68 7.18 -1.08
N ILE A 29 -2.83 8.21 -1.11
CA ILE A 29 -1.55 8.20 -1.85
C ILE A 29 -0.63 7.08 -1.32
N ALA A 30 -0.49 6.92 0.00
CA ALA A 30 0.31 5.83 0.57
C ALA A 30 -0.17 4.45 0.09
N VAL A 31 -1.48 4.22 0.09
CA VAL A 31 -2.08 2.97 -0.39
C VAL A 31 -1.90 2.82 -1.91
N ALA A 32 -2.05 3.89 -2.68
CA ALA A 32 -1.85 3.89 -4.13
C ALA A 32 -0.40 3.52 -4.51
N LEU A 33 0.59 4.05 -3.78
CA LEU A 33 2.01 3.71 -3.94
C LEU A 33 2.31 2.24 -3.61
N THR A 34 1.65 1.69 -2.58
CA THR A 34 1.87 0.28 -2.21
C THR A 34 1.20 -0.70 -3.17
N THR A 35 0.04 -0.34 -3.70
CA THR A 35 -0.73 -1.13 -4.69
C THR A 35 -0.30 -0.87 -6.13
N GLN A 36 0.56 0.14 -6.36
CA GLN A 36 1.04 0.55 -7.68
C GLN A 36 -0.10 0.92 -8.64
N CYS A 37 -1.15 1.57 -8.12
CA CYS A 37 -2.28 2.04 -8.91
C CYS A 37 -2.00 3.44 -9.47
N ASP A 38 -1.55 3.53 -10.73
CA ASP A 38 -1.16 4.78 -11.38
C ASP A 38 -2.28 5.85 -11.35
N ALA A 39 -3.50 5.47 -11.75
CA ALA A 39 -4.65 6.37 -11.70
C ALA A 39 -4.96 6.85 -10.27
N CYS A 40 -4.82 5.97 -9.27
CA CYS A 40 -5.05 6.33 -7.87
C CYS A 40 -3.97 7.29 -7.36
N ILE A 41 -2.71 7.11 -7.79
CA ILE A 41 -1.61 8.04 -7.47
C ILE A 41 -1.96 9.42 -8.00
N GLN A 42 -2.37 9.51 -9.27
CA GLN A 42 -2.75 10.78 -9.87
C GLN A 42 -3.92 11.44 -9.13
N PHE A 43 -5.07 10.75 -9.02
CA PHE A 43 -6.29 11.36 -8.47
C PHE A 43 -6.13 11.82 -7.01
N HIS A 44 -5.55 10.99 -6.15
CA HIS A 44 -5.37 11.37 -4.75
C HIS A 44 -4.30 12.45 -4.56
N THR A 45 -3.30 12.52 -5.45
CA THR A 45 -2.30 13.60 -5.42
C THR A 45 -2.94 14.93 -5.79
N GLU A 46 -3.72 14.99 -6.87
CA GLU A 46 -4.43 16.20 -7.29
C GLU A 46 -5.38 16.71 -6.19
N ASP A 47 -6.17 15.82 -5.60
CA ASP A 47 -7.09 16.15 -4.50
C ASP A 47 -6.35 16.61 -3.23
N ALA A 48 -5.23 15.98 -2.87
CA ALA A 48 -4.43 16.39 -1.72
C ALA A 48 -3.86 17.79 -1.91
N LEU A 49 -3.30 18.11 -3.09
CA LEU A 49 -2.77 19.42 -3.42
C LEU A 49 -3.86 20.50 -3.40
N ALA A 50 -5.06 20.19 -3.90
CA ALA A 50 -6.22 21.09 -3.83
C ALA A 50 -6.63 21.43 -2.38
N LEU A 51 -6.25 20.58 -1.42
CA LEU A 51 -6.49 20.77 0.02
C LEU A 51 -5.29 21.35 0.77
N GLY A 52 -4.28 21.83 0.04
CA GLY A 52 -3.08 22.46 0.61
C GLY A 52 -2.04 21.46 1.12
N ALA A 53 -1.99 20.25 0.58
CA ALA A 53 -0.84 19.37 0.79
C ALA A 53 0.42 19.97 0.15
N THR A 54 1.59 19.66 0.72
CA THR A 54 2.89 20.16 0.23
C THR A 54 3.75 19.03 -0.32
N ASP A 55 4.70 19.36 -1.19
CA ASP A 55 5.68 18.39 -1.70
C ASP A 55 6.44 17.69 -0.58
N GLN A 56 6.70 18.38 0.53
CA GLN A 56 7.30 17.80 1.73
C GLN A 56 6.41 16.72 2.36
N GLU A 57 5.10 16.96 2.50
CA GLU A 57 4.15 15.95 2.99
C GLU A 57 4.06 14.76 2.04
N LEU A 58 4.09 14.98 0.73
CA LEU A 58 4.10 13.90 -0.28
C LEU A 58 5.39 13.07 -0.21
N ALA A 59 6.54 13.71 0.03
CA ALA A 59 7.81 13.02 0.23
C ALA A 59 7.78 12.16 1.49
N GLU A 60 7.25 12.68 2.61
CA GLU A 60 7.08 11.91 3.85
C GLU A 60 6.16 10.69 3.63
N VAL A 61 5.01 10.88 2.97
CA VAL A 61 4.11 9.78 2.59
C VAL A 61 4.82 8.72 1.75
N THR A 62 5.65 9.14 0.80
CA THR A 62 6.42 8.24 -0.07
C THR A 62 7.40 7.40 0.75
N TYR A 63 8.14 8.01 1.68
CA TYR A 63 9.07 7.28 2.56
C TYR A 63 8.34 6.32 3.49
N ILE A 64 7.18 6.71 4.04
CA ILE A 64 6.33 5.82 4.84
C ILE A 64 5.93 4.59 3.99
N ALA A 65 5.38 4.80 2.79
CA ALA A 65 4.97 3.71 1.91
C ALA A 65 6.15 2.78 1.54
N ALA A 66 7.34 3.35 1.28
CA ALA A 66 8.55 2.60 0.99
C ALA A 66 9.00 1.73 2.17
N ALA A 67 9.02 2.28 3.39
CA ALA A 67 9.40 1.55 4.60
C ALA A 67 8.48 0.35 4.85
N LEU A 68 7.16 0.53 4.70
CA LEU A 68 6.19 -0.54 4.88
C LEU A 68 6.35 -1.65 3.82
N ARG A 69 6.61 -1.30 2.56
CA ARG A 69 6.90 -2.29 1.51
C ARG A 69 8.18 -3.07 1.78
N ALA A 70 9.24 -2.41 2.20
CA ALA A 70 10.51 -3.06 2.53
C ALA A 70 10.35 -4.04 3.69
N GLY A 71 9.69 -3.63 4.77
CA GLY A 71 9.39 -4.50 5.91
C GLY A 71 8.55 -5.72 5.52
N GLY A 72 7.52 -5.52 4.69
CA GLY A 72 6.70 -6.61 4.15
C GLY A 72 7.54 -7.63 3.37
N ALA A 73 8.43 -7.17 2.48
CA ALA A 73 9.31 -8.04 1.71
C ALA A 73 10.22 -8.89 2.61
N VAL A 74 10.80 -8.29 3.66
CA VAL A 74 11.64 -9.02 4.63
C VAL A 74 10.86 -10.10 5.35
N VAL A 75 9.69 -9.76 5.92
CA VAL A 75 8.87 -10.70 6.70
C VAL A 75 8.37 -11.87 5.84
N HIS A 76 7.86 -11.57 4.65
CA HIS A 76 7.41 -12.61 3.72
C HIS A 76 8.60 -13.41 3.16
N GLY A 77 9.76 -12.79 2.97
CA GLY A 77 11.00 -13.46 2.61
C GLY A 77 11.43 -14.53 3.62
N MET A 78 11.28 -14.27 4.93
CA MET A 78 11.56 -15.27 5.97
C MET A 78 10.66 -16.51 5.83
N LYS A 79 9.40 -16.34 5.44
CA LYS A 79 8.50 -17.46 5.14
C LYS A 79 8.99 -18.25 3.93
N ALA A 80 9.42 -17.57 2.86
CA ALA A 80 9.99 -18.23 1.69
C ALA A 80 11.24 -19.06 2.05
N LEU A 81 12.14 -18.53 2.89
CA LEU A 81 13.31 -19.26 3.38
C LEU A 81 12.94 -20.47 4.23
N THR A 82 11.91 -20.34 5.09
CA THR A 82 11.39 -21.47 5.87
C THR A 82 10.86 -22.59 4.96
N VAL A 83 10.15 -22.25 3.89
CA VAL A 83 9.67 -23.22 2.90
C VAL A 83 10.84 -23.86 2.16
N SER A 84 11.82 -23.05 1.74
CA SER A 84 13.03 -23.52 1.07
C SER A 84 13.78 -24.58 1.91
N ALA A 85 14.02 -24.30 3.20
CA ALA A 85 14.70 -25.24 4.09
C ALA A 85 13.95 -26.58 4.24
N ARG A 86 12.61 -26.54 4.33
CA ARG A 86 11.78 -27.76 4.39
C ARG A 86 11.85 -28.57 3.10
N ALA A 87 11.78 -27.89 1.95
CA ALA A 87 11.88 -28.54 0.64
C ALA A 87 13.23 -29.22 0.45
N SER A 88 14.34 -28.54 0.81
CA SER A 88 15.70 -29.13 0.74
C SER A 88 15.83 -30.40 1.56
N ASN A 89 15.28 -30.44 2.77
CA ASN A 89 15.31 -31.63 3.62
C ASN A 89 14.50 -32.80 3.04
N SER A 90 13.34 -32.52 2.44
CA SER A 90 12.51 -33.55 1.80
C SER A 90 13.19 -34.15 0.57
N LEU A 91 13.87 -33.33 -0.23
CA LEU A 91 14.61 -33.78 -1.42
C LEU A 91 15.84 -34.62 -1.06
N ALA A 92 16.53 -34.27 0.03
CA ALA A 92 17.66 -35.06 0.52
C ALA A 92 17.24 -36.48 0.95
N GLN A 93 16.05 -36.62 1.55
CA GLN A 93 15.52 -37.91 1.99
C GLN A 93 15.03 -38.80 0.84
N SER A 94 14.57 -38.22 -0.27
CA SER A 94 14.12 -38.99 -1.44
C SER A 94 15.28 -39.58 -2.24
N ASN A 95 16.48 -38.99 -2.19
CA ASN A 95 17.66 -39.48 -2.91
C ASN A 95 18.45 -40.57 -2.16
N THR A 96 18.05 -40.90 -0.93
CA THR A 96 18.69 -41.94 -0.09
C THR A 96 17.93 -43.28 -0.08
N LYS A 97 16.90 -43.43 -0.92
CA LYS A 97 16.18 -44.69 -1.17
C LYS A 97 16.43 -45.15 -2.60
#